data_AF-A0A336MA74-F1
#
_entry.id   AF-A0A336MA74-F1
#
_cell.length_a   1.000
_cell.length_b   1.000
_cell.length_c   1.000
_cell.angle_alpha   90.00
_cell.angle_beta   90.00
_cell.angle_gamma   90.00
#
_symmetry.space_group_name_H-M   'P 1'
#
loop_
_entity.id
_entity.type
_entity.pdbx_description
1 polymer ?
#
loop_
_entity_poly.entity_id
_entity_poly.type
_entity_poly.pdbx_seq_one_letter_code
_entity_poly.pdbx_strand_id
1 'polypeptide(L)' 'MKTIFLLTAFLIFIISHPSNASECPAEDGEFASYLPHESDCSLFYECSNGTPILLSCPPGLDWNREINFSKYD' A
#
# COMPACT_ATOMS: atom_id res chain seq x y z
N MET A 1 32.56 12.89 -17.83
CA MET A 1 32.90 11.64 -17.10
C MET A 1 32.25 11.61 -15.72
N LYS A 2 32.47 12.61 -14.86
CA LYS A 2 31.89 12.72 -13.50
C LYS A 2 30.36 12.81 -13.47
N THR A 3 29.78 13.53 -14.45
CA THR A 3 28.32 13.76 -14.55
C THR A 3 27.53 12.51 -14.88
N ILE A 4 28.07 11.62 -15.72
CA ILE A 4 27.45 10.33 -16.07
C ILE A 4 27.29 9.45 -14.83
N PHE A 5 28.30 9.40 -13.97
CA PHE A 5 28.26 8.64 -12.71
C PHE A 5 27.18 9.11 -11.73
N LEU A 6 26.92 10.43 -11.70
CA LEU A 6 25.88 11.02 -10.87
C LEU A 6 24.49 10.78 -11.45
N LEU A 7 24.34 10.88 -12.78
CA LEU A 7 23.08 10.61 -13.48
C LEU A 7 22.66 9.14 -13.32
N THR A 8 23.61 8.20 -13.42
CA THR A 8 23.34 6.78 -13.20
C THR A 8 22.99 6.49 -11.74
N ALA A 9 23.73 7.05 -10.78
CA ALA A 9 23.44 6.88 -9.36
C ALA A 9 22.06 7.44 -8.95
N PHE A 10 21.65 8.57 -9.54
CA PHE A 10 20.34 9.17 -9.28
C PHE A 10 19.20 8.31 -9.82
N LEU A 11 19.32 7.80 -11.06
CA LEU A 11 18.36 6.85 -11.62
C LEU A 11 18.23 5.57 -10.79
N ILE A 12 19.36 5.03 -10.32
CA ILE A 12 19.38 3.87 -9.42
C ILE A 12 18.69 4.20 -8.08
N PHE A 13 18.92 5.41 -7.54
CA PHE A 13 18.28 5.86 -6.31
C PHE A 13 16.75 5.87 -6.47
N ILE A 14 16.20 6.44 -7.55
CA ILE A 14 14.74 6.47 -7.84
C ILE A 14 14.15 5.05 -7.85
N ILE A 15 14.81 4.09 -8.50
CA ILE A 15 14.32 2.69 -8.60
C ILE A 15 14.36 1.98 -7.23
N SER A 16 15.33 2.32 -6.38
CA SER A 16 15.50 1.73 -5.05
C SER A 16 14.67 2.40 -3.95
N HIS A 17 13.90 3.45 -4.23
CA HIS A 17 12.99 4.00 -3.22
C HIS A 17 11.85 3.00 -3.03
N PRO A 18 11.68 2.41 -1.83
CA PRO A 18 10.51 1.59 -1.56
C PRO A 18 9.27 2.46 -1.78
N SER A 19 8.36 1.96 -2.63
CA SER A 19 7.16 2.69 -3.02
C SER A 19 6.36 3.10 -1.79
N ASN A 20 6.01 4.38 -1.75
CA ASN A 20 5.25 4.98 -0.67
C ASN A 20 3.84 4.35 -0.62
N ALA A 21 3.63 3.38 0.27
CA ALA A 21 2.35 3.01 0.91
C ALA A 21 1.08 2.84 0.02
N SER A 22 1.23 2.62 -1.29
CA SER A 22 0.12 2.58 -2.27
C SER A 22 0.17 1.37 -3.20
N GLU A 23 1.13 0.46 -3.01
CA GLU A 23 1.26 -0.78 -3.78
C GLU A 23 1.20 -1.99 -2.86
N CYS A 24 0.65 -3.10 -3.38
CA CYS A 24 0.63 -4.35 -2.65
C CYS A 24 2.05 -4.92 -2.52
N PRO A 25 2.39 -5.53 -1.38
CA PRO A 25 3.65 -6.25 -1.26
C PRO A 25 3.67 -7.40 -2.27
N ALA A 26 4.83 -7.61 -2.91
CA ALA A 26 4.97 -8.63 -3.95
C ALA A 26 4.64 -10.05 -3.46
N GLU A 27 4.93 -10.33 -2.19
CA GLU A 27 4.68 -11.61 -1.52
C GLU A 27 3.80 -11.38 -0.29
N ASP A 28 3.01 -12.39 0.05
CA ASP A 28 2.17 -12.36 1.25
C ASP A 28 3.03 -12.49 2.52
N GLY A 29 2.72 -11.66 3.52
CA GLY A 29 3.34 -11.70 4.84
C GLY A 29 2.64 -12.67 5.79
N GLU A 30 3.09 -12.70 7.04
CA GLU A 30 2.41 -13.45 8.13
C GLU A 30 0.99 -12.91 8.39
N PHE A 31 0.77 -11.62 8.13
CA PHE A 31 -0.52 -10.95 8.27
C PHE A 31 -1.00 -10.41 6.93
N ALA A 32 -2.32 -10.39 6.75
CA ALA A 32 -2.96 -9.77 5.60
C ALA A 32 -2.60 -8.28 5.52
N SER A 33 -2.34 -7.81 4.30
CA SER A 33 -2.03 -6.42 4.00
C SER A 33 -3.21 -5.77 3.28
N TYR A 34 -3.47 -4.51 3.59
CA TYR A 34 -4.60 -3.77 3.06
C TYR A 34 -4.22 -2.35 2.61
N LEU A 35 -4.86 -1.88 1.55
CA LEU A 35 -4.68 -0.53 1.01
C LEU A 35 -6.02 0.23 1.00
N PRO A 36 -6.02 1.55 1.24
CA PRO A 36 -7.21 2.36 1.05
C PRO A 36 -7.55 2.48 -0.44
N HIS A 37 -8.84 2.57 -0.77
CA HIS A 37 -9.25 3.03 -2.11
C HIS A 37 -8.93 4.52 -2.27
N GLU A 38 -8.69 4.95 -3.51
CA GLU A 38 -8.10 6.24 -3.84
C GLU A 38 -9.05 7.42 -3.56
N SER A 39 -10.36 7.17 -3.55
CA SER A 39 -11.38 8.23 -3.46
C SER A 39 -12.67 7.84 -2.74
N ASP A 40 -12.85 6.57 -2.41
CA ASP A 40 -14.09 6.06 -1.82
C ASP A 40 -13.75 5.33 -0.53
N CYS A 41 -14.05 5.94 0.61
CA CYS A 41 -13.76 5.37 1.91
C CYS A 41 -14.59 4.12 2.22
N SER A 42 -15.65 3.84 1.46
CA SER A 42 -16.41 2.59 1.57
C SER A 42 -15.75 1.41 0.85
N LEU A 43 -14.63 1.66 0.15
CA LEU A 43 -13.86 0.66 -0.58
C LEU A 43 -12.43 0.56 -0.03
N PHE A 44 -11.86 -0.64 -0.12
CA PHE A 44 -10.47 -0.92 0.23
C PHE A 44 -9.94 -2.11 -0.58
N TYR A 45 -8.64 -2.34 -0.57
CA TYR A 45 -8.02 -3.49 -1.22
C TYR A 45 -7.44 -4.44 -0.19
N GLU A 46 -7.70 -5.74 -0.33
CA GLU A 46 -6.90 -6.80 0.29
C GLU A 46 -5.80 -7.21 -0.69
N CYS A 47 -4.56 -7.26 -0.23
CA CYS A 47 -3.45 -7.69 -1.05
C CYS A 47 -3.27 -9.20 -0.96
N SER A 48 -3.16 -9.86 -2.12
CA SER A 48 -2.75 -11.26 -2.22
C SER A 48 -1.74 -11.44 -3.36
N ASN A 49 -0.55 -11.96 -3.06
CA ASN A 49 0.53 -12.25 -4.01
C ASN A 49 0.80 -11.06 -4.95
N GLY A 50 0.99 -9.86 -4.39
CA GLY A 50 1.21 -8.63 -5.17
C GLY A 50 -0.03 -8.05 -5.83
N THR A 51 -1.20 -8.70 -5.72
CA THR A 51 -2.42 -8.29 -6.42
C THR A 51 -3.40 -7.61 -5.44
N PRO A 52 -3.82 -6.36 -5.71
CA PRO A 52 -4.89 -5.70 -4.96
C PRO A 52 -6.26 -6.25 -5.37
N ILE A 53 -7.00 -6.78 -4.40
CA ILE A 53 -8.37 -7.30 -4.57
C ILE A 53 -9.33 -6.28 -3.95
N LEU A 54 -10.18 -5.65 -4.78
CA LEU A 54 -11.13 -4.63 -4.33
C LEU A 54 -12.27 -5.23 -3.50
N LEU A 55 -12.49 -4.66 -2.32
CA LEU A 55 -13.53 -5.04 -1.36
C LEU A 55 -14.30 -3.81 -0.90
N SER A 56 -15.53 -4.02 -0.43
CA SER A 56 -16.37 -2.98 0.16
C SER A 56 -16.53 -3.16 1.66
N CYS A 57 -16.51 -2.06 2.41
CA CYS A 57 -16.89 -2.04 3.81
C CYS A 57 -18.38 -2.39 3.98
N PRO A 58 -18.77 -2.95 5.14
CA PRO A 58 -20.18 -3.10 5.49
C PRO A 58 -20.93 -1.74 5.48
N PRO A 59 -22.25 -1.72 5.27
CA PRO A 59 -23.03 -0.48 5.24
C PRO A 59 -22.84 0.36 6.51
N GLY A 60 -22.53 1.66 6.31
CA GLY A 60 -22.34 2.62 7.40
C GLY A 60 -20.96 2.60 8.05
N LEU A 61 -20.00 1.85 7.49
CA LEU A 61 -18.60 1.84 7.92
C LEU A 61 -17.69 2.33 6.79
N ASP A 62 -16.64 3.03 7.19
CA ASP A 62 -15.56 3.47 6.31
C ASP A 62 -14.27 2.74 6.67
N TRP A 63 -13.41 2.55 5.66
CA TRP A 63 -12.09 1.98 5.83
C TRP A 63 -11.24 2.84 6.77
N ASN A 64 -10.65 2.19 7.78
CA ASN A 64 -9.65 2.80 8.65
C ASN A 64 -8.46 1.85 8.80
N ARG A 65 -7.26 2.33 8.43
CA ARG A 65 -6.00 1.56 8.56
C ARG A 65 -5.66 1.24 10.02
N GLU A 66 -6.14 2.07 10.95
CA GLU A 66 -6.04 1.81 12.39
C GLU A 66 -7.25 1.00 12.85
N ILE A 67 -7.26 -0.30 12.57
CA ILE A 67 -8.12 -1.21 13.35
C ILE A 67 -7.48 -1.33 14.74
N ASN A 68 -7.72 -0.32 15.57
CA ASN A 68 -7.50 -0.45 16.99
C ASN A 68 -8.69 -1.24 17.53
N PHE A 69 -8.49 -2.52 17.85
CA PHE A 69 -9.48 -3.41 18.46
C PHE A 69 -10.12 -2.83 19.74
N SER A 70 -9.60 -1.70 20.24
CA SER A 70 -10.05 -0.99 21.43
C SER A 70 -11.32 -0.12 21.29
N LYS A 71 -12.04 -0.09 20.16
CA LYS A 71 -13.30 0.70 20.06
C LYS A 71 -14.60 -0.10 20.28
N TYR A 72 -14.52 -1.31 20.82
CA TYR A 72 -15.69 -1.96 21.40
C TYR A 72 -15.81 -1.54 22.87
N ASP A 73 -16.44 -0.40 23.12
CA ASP A 73 -17.06 -0.02 24.40
C ASP A 73 -18.51 0.37 24.13
#